data_AF-A0A2H1VMT7-F1
#
_entry.id   AF-A0A2H1VMT7-F1
#
_cell.length_a   1.000
_cell.length_b   1.000
_cell.length_c   1.000
_cell.angle_alpha   90.00
_cell.angle_beta   90.00
_cell.angle_gamma   90.00
#
_symmetry.space_group_name_H-M   'P 1'
#
loop_
_entity.id
_entity.type
_entity.pdbx_description
1 polymer ?
#
loop_
_entity_poly.entity_id
_entity_poly.type
_entity_poly.pdbx_seq_one_letter_code
_entity_poly.pdbx_strand_id
1 'polypeptide(L)'
;AAAGGASKPATENGDAFDVGGASSISELMKKLPFHAPGENFKSDGYVVTNDTKRLLEEHLKITGGKVRTRFPPEPNGILHIGHAKAININFGYAAAHDGICFLRYDDTNPEKEEEKFFVGIKDMVEWLGYTPYKITHSSDYFDQLYEWAVQLIKKDLAYVCHQKSEEIKGFNPPPSPWRNRPVEESLQLFEDMKNGKIDEGDATLRMKITLEEGKQDPVAYRIRFKPHHRTGNKWCIYPTYDYTHCLCDSIEHITHSLCTKEFQSRRSSYYWLCNALGIYCPVQWEYGRLNVNYTVVSKRKIAKLIEEKIVNDWDDPRLYTLTALRRRGVPSEAINTFCAGLGVTGAVGAVDPAMLDASIRDVLNNTAPR
;
A
#
# COMPACT_ATOMS: atom_id res chain seq x y z
N ALA A 1 11.50 48.20 -32.55
CA ALA A 1 12.12 47.45 -31.45
C ALA A 1 11.05 47.03 -30.46
N ALA A 2 10.52 45.83 -30.60
CA ALA A 2 9.63 45.19 -29.63
C ALA A 2 9.73 43.69 -29.86
N ALA A 3 10.68 43.05 -29.16
CA ALA A 3 10.82 41.60 -29.17
C ALA A 3 9.82 41.01 -28.17
N GLY A 4 8.74 40.44 -28.68
CA GLY A 4 7.84 39.59 -27.90
C GLY A 4 8.51 38.24 -27.65
N GLY A 5 8.99 38.02 -26.43
CA GLY A 5 9.46 36.71 -25.97
C GLY A 5 8.27 35.79 -25.75
N ALA A 6 8.07 34.83 -26.65
CA ALA A 6 7.12 33.74 -26.45
C ALA A 6 7.60 32.86 -25.29
N SER A 7 6.79 32.78 -24.24
CA SER A 7 6.94 31.80 -23.17
C SER A 7 6.75 30.40 -23.76
N LYS A 8 7.77 29.55 -23.65
CA LYS A 8 7.64 28.11 -23.92
C LYS A 8 6.69 27.49 -22.89
N PRO A 9 5.78 26.59 -23.29
CA PRO A 9 4.94 25.88 -22.34
C PRO A 9 5.81 24.95 -21.49
N ALA A 10 5.46 24.88 -20.21
CA ALA A 10 6.06 23.97 -19.25
C ALA A 10 5.94 22.53 -19.74
N THR A 11 7.03 21.78 -19.74
CA THR A 11 7.04 20.34 -19.97
C THR A 11 6.35 19.65 -18.80
N GLU A 12 5.16 19.11 -19.05
CA GLU A 12 4.54 18.07 -18.24
C GLU A 12 5.41 16.80 -18.30
N ASN A 13 6.39 16.68 -17.41
CA ASN A 13 7.08 15.41 -17.17
C ASN A 13 6.19 14.55 -16.26
N GLY A 14 5.24 13.84 -16.87
CA GLY A 14 4.64 12.67 -16.24
C GLY A 14 5.60 11.50 -16.37
N ASP A 15 6.32 11.17 -15.30
CA ASP A 15 7.25 10.05 -15.24
C ASP A 15 6.55 8.72 -15.58
N ALA A 16 6.73 8.28 -16.83
CA ALA A 16 6.38 6.96 -17.30
C ALA A 16 7.68 6.17 -17.46
N PHE A 17 7.97 5.28 -16.51
CA PHE A 17 9.02 4.27 -16.66
C PHE A 17 8.57 3.25 -17.72
N ASP A 18 8.84 3.50 -19.01
CA ASP A 18 8.59 2.50 -20.05
C ASP A 18 9.77 1.54 -20.14
N VAL A 19 9.80 0.55 -19.23
CA VAL A 19 10.76 -0.55 -19.26
C VAL A 19 10.07 -1.78 -19.84
N GLY A 20 9.80 -1.75 -21.15
CA GLY A 20 9.33 -2.90 -21.92
C GLY A 20 10.47 -3.85 -22.35
N GLY A 21 10.14 -5.10 -22.67
CA GLY A 21 11.06 -6.04 -23.36
C GLY A 21 12.07 -6.78 -22.48
N ALA A 22 11.85 -6.89 -21.17
CA ALA A 22 12.64 -7.79 -20.30
C ALA A 22 12.16 -9.24 -20.44
N SER A 23 13.09 -10.20 -20.47
CA SER A 23 12.77 -11.63 -20.58
C SER A 23 12.41 -12.25 -19.22
N SER A 24 12.76 -11.58 -18.12
CA SER A 24 12.49 -12.01 -16.76
C SER A 24 12.20 -10.82 -15.82
N ILE A 25 11.55 -11.12 -14.68
CA ILE A 25 11.33 -10.13 -13.61
C ILE A 25 12.64 -9.57 -13.07
N SER A 26 13.67 -10.38 -12.91
CA SER A 26 14.97 -9.92 -12.38
C SER A 26 15.60 -8.84 -13.28
N GLU A 27 15.59 -9.04 -14.59
CA GLU A 27 16.08 -8.06 -15.56
C GLU A 27 15.24 -6.78 -15.55
N LEU A 28 13.91 -6.92 -15.45
CA LEU A 28 13.00 -5.78 -15.38
C LEU A 28 13.30 -4.92 -14.16
N MET A 29 13.45 -5.53 -12.99
CA MET A 29 13.65 -4.81 -11.73
C MET A 29 14.99 -4.07 -11.69
N LYS A 30 16.07 -4.67 -12.20
CA LYS A 30 17.40 -4.04 -12.26
C LYS A 30 17.46 -2.80 -13.13
N LYS A 31 16.55 -2.66 -14.10
CA LYS A 31 16.47 -1.52 -15.01
C LYS A 31 15.68 -0.33 -14.44
N LEU A 32 14.98 -0.51 -13.31
CA LEU A 32 14.20 0.56 -12.70
C LEU A 32 15.14 1.63 -12.12
N PRO A 33 14.93 2.92 -12.44
CA PRO A 33 15.80 4.01 -12.00
C PRO A 33 15.48 4.46 -10.57
N PHE A 34 15.30 3.51 -9.67
CA PHE A 34 15.04 3.81 -8.26
C PHE A 34 16.34 4.20 -7.53
N HIS A 35 16.18 4.95 -6.44
CA HIS A 35 17.30 5.39 -5.60
C HIS A 35 18.02 4.20 -4.94
N ALA A 36 19.32 4.36 -4.68
CA ALA A 36 20.04 3.39 -3.85
C ALA A 36 19.62 3.51 -2.37
N PRO A 37 19.62 2.41 -1.58
CA PRO A 37 19.36 2.48 -0.14
C PRO A 37 20.19 3.54 0.58
N GLY A 38 19.53 4.42 1.35
CA GLY A 38 20.16 5.55 2.02
C GLY A 38 20.27 6.83 1.19
N GLU A 39 19.94 6.78 -0.09
CA GLU A 39 19.90 7.94 -0.99
C GLU A 39 18.49 8.48 -1.23
N ASN A 40 17.59 8.28 -0.26
CA ASN A 40 16.17 8.68 -0.35
C ASN A 40 16.01 10.15 -0.80
N PHE A 41 16.88 11.03 -0.32
CA PHE A 41 16.92 12.47 -0.60
C PHE A 41 17.13 12.84 -2.08
N LYS A 42 17.51 11.89 -2.95
CA LYS A 42 17.60 12.11 -4.40
C LYS A 42 16.27 11.90 -5.12
N SER A 43 15.26 11.36 -4.44
CA SER A 43 13.96 11.03 -5.04
C SER A 43 13.07 12.27 -5.13
N ASP A 44 12.23 12.32 -6.16
CA ASP A 44 11.30 13.43 -6.37
C ASP A 44 10.34 13.62 -5.18
N GLY A 45 10.08 14.89 -4.84
CA GLY A 45 9.23 15.29 -3.71
C GLY A 45 9.77 14.96 -2.32
N TYR A 46 10.96 14.36 -2.19
CA TYR A 46 11.51 14.02 -0.88
C TYR A 46 11.94 15.27 -0.11
N VAL A 47 11.46 15.42 1.12
CA VAL A 47 11.75 16.60 1.95
C VAL A 47 12.96 16.33 2.84
N VAL A 48 14.01 17.13 2.68
CA VAL A 48 15.19 17.09 3.55
C VAL A 48 14.97 18.01 4.75
N THR A 49 14.87 17.40 5.93
CA THR A 49 14.80 18.09 7.23
C THR A 49 16.18 18.12 7.89
N ASN A 50 16.31 18.85 9.01
CA ASN A 50 17.54 18.88 9.79
C ASN A 50 17.97 17.49 10.31
N ASP A 51 17.01 16.58 10.53
CA ASP A 51 17.25 15.24 11.04
C ASP A 51 17.52 14.21 9.94
N THR A 52 17.21 14.51 8.66
CA THR A 52 17.24 13.53 7.57
C THR A 52 18.59 12.83 7.44
N LYS A 53 19.71 13.54 7.57
CA LYS A 53 21.04 12.94 7.49
C LYS A 53 21.25 11.90 8.60
N ARG A 54 20.97 12.27 9.84
CA ARG A 54 21.10 11.39 11.01
C ARG A 54 20.18 10.15 10.88
N LEU A 55 18.93 10.37 10.46
CA LEU A 55 17.95 9.30 10.26
C LEU A 55 18.36 8.30 9.17
N LEU A 56 18.99 8.78 8.09
CA LEU A 56 19.51 7.91 7.02
C LEU A 56 20.74 7.13 7.48
N GLU A 57 21.63 7.73 8.28
CA GLU A 57 22.76 7.03 8.88
C GLU A 57 22.30 5.92 9.85
N GLU A 58 21.28 6.19 10.68
CA GLU A 58 20.65 5.18 11.55
C GLU A 58 19.98 4.07 10.73
N HIS A 59 19.22 4.45 9.70
CA HIS A 59 18.63 3.50 8.77
C HIS A 59 19.69 2.58 8.14
N LEU A 60 20.79 3.12 7.63
CA LEU A 60 21.86 2.33 7.01
C LEU A 60 22.54 1.37 8.01
N LYS A 61 22.69 1.77 9.29
CA LYS A 61 23.18 0.87 10.34
C LYS A 61 22.25 -0.31 10.56
N ILE A 62 20.94 -0.09 10.50
CA ILE A 62 19.91 -1.12 10.71
C ILE A 62 19.77 -2.04 9.48
N THR A 63 19.87 -1.49 8.27
CA THR A 63 19.63 -2.23 7.03
C THR A 63 20.89 -2.83 6.42
N GLY A 64 22.07 -2.35 6.82
CA GLY A 64 23.34 -2.68 6.16
C GLY A 64 23.36 -2.24 4.69
N GLY A 65 22.56 -1.23 4.32
CA GLY A 65 22.43 -0.77 2.93
C GLY A 65 21.65 -1.72 2.01
N LYS A 66 20.95 -2.73 2.54
CA LYS A 66 20.16 -3.66 1.73
C LYS A 66 18.81 -3.09 1.32
N VAL A 67 18.32 -3.49 0.15
CA VAL A 67 16.95 -3.21 -0.30
C VAL A 67 15.94 -3.89 0.63
N ARG A 68 14.89 -3.16 1.01
CA ARG A 68 13.79 -3.61 1.85
C ARG A 68 12.47 -3.16 1.23
N THR A 69 11.65 -4.10 0.82
CA THR A 69 10.29 -3.88 0.28
C THR A 69 9.25 -4.56 1.17
N ARG A 70 7.96 -4.32 0.90
CA ARG A 70 6.88 -5.09 1.52
C ARG A 70 5.71 -5.28 0.58
N PHE A 71 5.09 -6.45 0.65
CA PHE A 71 3.78 -6.71 0.07
C PHE A 71 2.75 -6.73 1.19
N PRO A 72 1.83 -5.74 1.25
CA PRO A 72 0.96 -5.61 2.39
C PRO A 72 -0.53 -5.87 2.09
N PRO A 73 -0.96 -7.13 1.85
CA PRO A 73 -2.35 -7.44 1.53
C PRO A 73 -3.26 -7.40 2.76
N GLU A 74 -4.54 -7.06 2.55
CA GLU A 74 -5.56 -7.28 3.56
C GLU A 74 -5.78 -8.80 3.76
N PRO A 75 -5.81 -9.30 5.01
CA PRO A 75 -5.98 -10.72 5.33
C PRO A 75 -7.43 -11.22 5.20
N ASN A 76 -8.34 -10.41 4.70
CA ASN A 76 -9.75 -10.76 4.47
C ASN A 76 -10.05 -11.06 2.99
N GLY A 77 -9.06 -10.92 2.11
CA GLY A 77 -9.23 -10.87 0.66
C GLY A 77 -8.70 -12.09 -0.07
N ILE A 78 -9.17 -12.28 -1.29
CA ILE A 78 -8.62 -13.30 -2.20
C ILE A 78 -7.75 -12.60 -3.22
N LEU A 79 -6.50 -13.07 -3.33
CA LEU A 79 -5.57 -12.56 -4.31
C LEU A 79 -6.04 -12.91 -5.73
N HIS A 80 -5.77 -12.00 -6.65
CA HIS A 80 -6.17 -12.08 -8.04
C HIS A 80 -5.01 -11.68 -8.94
N ILE A 81 -5.15 -11.81 -10.25
CA ILE A 81 -4.07 -11.55 -11.21
C ILE A 81 -3.39 -10.17 -11.02
N GLY A 82 -4.15 -9.13 -10.66
CA GLY A 82 -3.57 -7.82 -10.30
C GLY A 82 -2.60 -7.86 -9.10
N HIS A 83 -2.86 -8.72 -8.11
CA HIS A 83 -1.95 -8.94 -6.98
C HIS A 83 -0.68 -9.70 -7.40
N ALA A 84 -0.73 -10.52 -8.46
CA ALA A 84 0.48 -11.15 -9.00
C ALA A 84 1.50 -10.10 -9.45
N LYS A 85 1.05 -9.00 -10.07
CA LYS A 85 1.92 -7.86 -10.41
C LYS A 85 2.53 -7.23 -9.16
N ALA A 86 1.73 -7.01 -8.11
CA ALA A 86 2.21 -6.45 -6.85
C ALA A 86 3.25 -7.34 -6.15
N ILE A 87 3.03 -8.67 -6.14
CA ILE A 87 3.96 -9.67 -5.61
C ILE A 87 5.26 -9.65 -6.42
N ASN A 88 5.17 -9.77 -7.75
CA ASN A 88 6.33 -9.77 -8.63
C ASN A 88 7.15 -8.48 -8.52
N ILE A 89 6.51 -7.33 -8.37
CA ILE A 89 7.20 -6.05 -8.16
C ILE A 89 7.89 -6.01 -6.80
N ASN A 90 7.18 -6.26 -5.70
CA ASN A 90 7.76 -6.09 -4.36
C ASN A 90 8.82 -7.16 -4.05
N PHE A 91 8.49 -8.44 -4.25
CA PHE A 91 9.43 -9.53 -3.99
C PHE A 91 10.51 -9.62 -5.06
N GLY A 92 10.15 -9.43 -6.34
CA GLY A 92 11.11 -9.45 -7.43
C GLY A 92 12.13 -8.32 -7.32
N TYR A 93 11.73 -7.10 -6.93
CA TYR A 93 12.68 -6.00 -6.73
C TYR A 93 13.66 -6.30 -5.60
N ALA A 94 13.18 -6.81 -4.46
CA ALA A 94 14.08 -7.25 -3.38
C ALA A 94 15.04 -8.36 -3.86
N ALA A 95 14.54 -9.40 -4.53
CA ALA A 95 15.36 -10.52 -5.01
C ALA A 95 16.39 -10.09 -6.06
N ALA A 96 16.05 -9.15 -6.94
CA ALA A 96 16.96 -8.66 -7.99
C ALA A 96 18.13 -7.81 -7.45
N HIS A 97 18.00 -7.30 -6.22
CA HIS A 97 18.96 -6.42 -5.55
C HIS A 97 19.48 -6.98 -4.22
N ASP A 98 19.48 -8.31 -4.06
CA ASP A 98 19.97 -9.02 -2.85
C ASP A 98 19.38 -8.48 -1.52
N GLY A 99 18.14 -8.01 -1.61
CA GLY A 99 17.36 -7.42 -0.54
C GLY A 99 16.40 -8.40 0.12
N ILE A 100 15.48 -7.85 0.92
CA ILE A 100 14.44 -8.59 1.63
C ILE A 100 13.06 -7.98 1.38
N CYS A 101 12.03 -8.82 1.37
CA CYS A 101 10.64 -8.38 1.27
C CYS A 101 9.84 -8.92 2.45
N PHE A 102 9.10 -8.03 3.12
CA PHE A 102 8.15 -8.38 4.16
C PHE A 102 6.80 -8.78 3.55
N LEU A 103 6.18 -9.83 4.09
CA LEU A 103 4.75 -10.07 3.90
C LEU A 103 4.04 -9.48 5.12
N ARG A 104 3.46 -8.29 4.97
CA ARG A 104 2.83 -7.56 6.08
C ARG A 104 1.32 -7.61 5.95
N TYR A 105 0.63 -8.41 6.74
CA TYR A 105 -0.84 -8.40 6.70
C TYR A 105 -1.37 -7.05 7.19
N ASP A 106 -2.19 -6.40 6.36
CA ASP A 106 -2.89 -5.19 6.74
C ASP A 106 -4.17 -5.53 7.50
N ASP A 107 -4.01 -5.81 8.78
CA ASP A 107 -5.08 -6.09 9.73
C ASP A 107 -5.52 -4.83 10.50
N THR A 108 -5.37 -3.62 9.93
CA THR A 108 -5.78 -2.38 10.61
C THR A 108 -7.28 -2.31 10.91
N ASN A 109 -8.11 -3.06 10.18
CA ASN A 109 -9.55 -3.09 10.38
C ASN A 109 -9.95 -4.33 11.18
N PRO A 110 -10.62 -4.21 12.34
CA PRO A 110 -11.09 -5.36 13.10
C PRO A 110 -12.26 -6.05 12.38
N GLU A 111 -11.95 -6.88 11.38
CA GLU A 111 -12.92 -7.70 10.67
C GLU A 111 -12.94 -9.14 11.21
N LYS A 112 -13.99 -9.89 10.82
CA LYS A 112 -13.98 -11.33 11.08
C LYS A 112 -13.07 -11.91 10.02
N GLU A 113 -11.83 -12.12 10.38
CA GLU A 113 -10.87 -12.75 9.49
C GLU A 113 -11.00 -14.26 9.57
N GLU A 114 -10.90 -14.89 8.41
CA GLU A 114 -10.89 -16.34 8.30
C GLU A 114 -9.45 -16.77 8.04
N GLU A 115 -8.91 -17.64 8.88
CA GLU A 115 -7.53 -18.16 8.80
C GLU A 115 -7.18 -18.69 7.39
N LYS A 116 -8.16 -19.21 6.66
CA LYS A 116 -8.02 -19.66 5.27
C LYS A 116 -7.43 -18.59 4.34
N PHE A 117 -7.74 -17.32 4.55
CA PHE A 117 -7.24 -16.22 3.70
C PHE A 117 -5.78 -15.90 4.02
N PHE A 118 -5.37 -15.96 5.29
CA PHE A 118 -3.96 -15.83 5.67
C PHE A 118 -3.10 -16.88 5.00
N VAL A 119 -3.49 -18.15 5.18
CA VAL A 119 -2.78 -19.29 4.59
C VAL A 119 -2.78 -19.17 3.07
N GLY A 120 -3.94 -18.89 2.46
CA GLY A 120 -4.05 -18.75 1.01
C GLY A 120 -3.18 -17.63 0.42
N ILE A 121 -3.06 -16.48 1.11
CA ILE A 121 -2.17 -15.38 0.68
C ILE A 121 -0.71 -15.84 0.67
N LYS A 122 -0.25 -16.46 1.77
CA LYS A 122 1.12 -16.98 1.87
C LYS A 122 1.39 -18.03 0.81
N ASP A 123 0.46 -18.97 0.64
CA ASP A 123 0.56 -20.04 -0.36
C ASP A 123 0.67 -19.49 -1.78
N MET A 124 -0.02 -18.39 -2.11
CA MET A 124 0.10 -17.76 -3.43
C MET A 124 1.43 -17.03 -3.62
N VAL A 125 1.98 -16.41 -2.57
CA VAL A 125 3.33 -15.81 -2.61
C VAL A 125 4.37 -16.90 -2.87
N GLU A 126 4.29 -18.02 -2.14
CA GLU A 126 5.20 -19.16 -2.29
C GLU A 126 5.02 -19.87 -3.64
N TRP A 127 3.78 -20.02 -4.10
CA TRP A 127 3.48 -20.61 -5.41
C TRP A 127 4.06 -19.80 -6.57
N LEU A 128 4.08 -18.47 -6.47
CA LEU A 128 4.74 -17.58 -7.43
C LEU A 128 6.28 -17.61 -7.33
N GLY A 129 6.86 -18.41 -6.43
CA GLY A 129 8.29 -18.62 -6.32
C GLY A 129 9.01 -17.66 -5.37
N TYR A 130 8.27 -16.96 -4.51
CA TYR A 130 8.83 -15.99 -3.56
C TYR A 130 8.71 -16.47 -2.11
N THR A 131 9.68 -16.12 -1.27
CA THR A 131 9.65 -16.42 0.17
C THR A 131 9.74 -15.12 0.97
N PRO A 132 8.77 -14.83 1.86
CA PRO A 132 8.88 -13.69 2.77
C PRO A 132 10.09 -13.81 3.69
N TYR A 133 10.86 -12.72 3.82
CA TYR A 133 11.92 -12.63 4.82
C TYR A 133 11.35 -12.71 6.24
N LYS A 134 10.24 -12.00 6.45
CA LYS A 134 9.47 -12.01 7.69
C LYS A 134 8.01 -11.77 7.37
N ILE A 135 7.14 -12.47 8.11
CA ILE A 135 5.71 -12.21 8.13
C ILE A 135 5.43 -11.30 9.33
N THR A 136 4.81 -10.15 9.08
CA THR A 136 4.44 -9.15 10.09
C THR A 136 2.98 -8.77 9.94
N HIS A 137 2.44 -8.07 10.93
CA HIS A 137 1.08 -7.55 10.93
C HIS A 137 1.11 -6.08 11.28
N SER A 138 0.25 -5.28 10.67
CA SER A 138 0.08 -3.87 11.07
C SER A 138 -0.28 -3.76 12.57
N SER A 139 -1.05 -4.71 13.09
CA SER A 139 -1.42 -4.80 14.51
C SER A 139 -0.25 -5.07 15.46
N ASP A 140 0.86 -5.61 14.98
CA ASP A 140 2.09 -5.77 15.78
C ASP A 140 2.64 -4.38 16.22
N TYR A 141 2.23 -3.31 15.55
CA TYR A 141 2.71 -1.94 15.75
C TYR A 141 1.69 -0.99 16.41
N PHE A 142 0.51 -1.46 16.81
CA PHE A 142 -0.54 -0.57 17.36
C PHE A 142 -0.08 0.27 18.56
N ASP A 143 0.73 -0.29 19.45
CA ASP A 143 1.28 0.48 20.58
C ASP A 143 2.12 1.66 20.09
N GLN A 144 3.06 1.43 19.17
CA GLN A 144 3.92 2.49 18.62
C GLN A 144 3.14 3.50 17.78
N LEU A 145 2.14 3.05 17.03
CA LEU A 145 1.25 3.91 16.26
C LEU A 145 0.40 4.81 17.18
N TYR A 146 0.00 4.33 18.35
CA TYR A 146 -0.71 5.13 19.35
C TYR A 146 0.21 6.20 19.94
N GLU A 147 1.43 5.82 20.33
CA GLU A 147 2.41 6.77 20.88
C GLU A 147 2.76 7.87 19.89
N TRP A 148 2.90 7.55 18.60
CA TRP A 148 3.10 8.56 17.56
C TRP A 148 1.87 9.45 17.35
N ALA A 149 0.65 8.92 17.51
CA ALA A 149 -0.56 9.74 17.45
C ALA A 149 -0.58 10.76 18.60
N VAL A 150 -0.24 10.33 19.81
CA VAL A 150 -0.09 11.21 20.98
C VAL A 150 0.98 12.27 20.74
N GLN A 151 2.12 11.91 20.14
CA GLN A 151 3.17 12.88 19.79
C GLN A 151 2.70 13.92 18.77
N LEU A 152 1.92 13.52 17.75
CA LEU A 152 1.35 14.47 16.80
C LEU A 152 0.41 15.46 17.50
N ILE A 153 -0.43 15.00 18.42
CA ILE A 153 -1.30 15.89 19.21
C ILE A 153 -0.46 16.87 20.04
N LYS A 154 0.59 16.39 20.73
CA LYS A 154 1.50 17.24 21.53
C LYS A 154 2.21 18.31 20.70
N LYS A 155 2.46 18.05 19.41
CA LYS A 155 3.05 19.00 18.46
C LYS A 155 2.02 19.94 17.82
N ASP A 156 0.73 19.87 18.22
CA ASP A 156 -0.39 20.55 17.56
C ASP A 156 -0.52 20.19 16.06
N LEU A 157 -0.16 18.95 15.71
CA LEU A 157 -0.24 18.41 14.34
C LEU A 157 -1.37 17.38 14.18
N ALA A 158 -2.13 17.11 15.22
CA ALA A 158 -3.34 16.32 15.18
C ALA A 158 -4.34 16.78 16.25
N TYR A 159 -5.62 16.58 16.00
CA TYR A 159 -6.70 16.97 16.92
C TYR A 159 -7.87 15.98 16.84
N VAL A 160 -8.62 15.87 17.94
CA VAL A 160 -9.86 15.08 17.95
C VAL A 160 -10.98 15.89 17.28
N CYS A 161 -11.80 15.25 16.47
CA CYS A 161 -12.87 15.87 15.69
C CYS A 161 -14.18 15.11 15.89
N HIS A 162 -15.30 15.82 16.02
CA HIS A 162 -16.64 15.26 16.16
C HIS A 162 -17.52 15.42 14.92
N GLN A 163 -16.97 15.92 13.80
CA GLN A 163 -17.68 15.92 12.52
C GLN A 163 -18.02 14.48 12.13
N LYS A 164 -19.24 14.28 11.68
CA LYS A 164 -19.73 13.02 11.13
C LYS A 164 -19.15 12.77 9.74
N SER A 165 -19.15 11.51 9.32
CA SER A 165 -18.61 11.14 7.99
C SER A 165 -19.35 11.85 6.85
N GLU A 166 -20.63 12.14 7.04
CA GLU A 166 -21.50 12.81 6.08
C GLU A 166 -21.11 14.27 5.89
N GLU A 167 -20.64 14.94 6.95
CA GLU A 167 -20.25 16.35 6.94
C GLU A 167 -18.86 16.56 6.30
N ILE A 168 -18.04 15.51 6.30
CA ILE A 168 -16.69 15.52 5.71
C ILE A 168 -16.72 15.07 4.23
N LYS A 169 -17.81 14.44 3.78
CA LYS A 169 -17.98 14.00 2.39
C LYS A 169 -18.47 15.15 1.51
N GLY A 170 -17.77 15.44 0.43
CA GLY A 170 -18.19 16.43 -0.57
C GLY A 170 -17.02 17.07 -1.30
N PHE A 171 -17.34 17.96 -2.25
CA PHE A 171 -16.33 18.68 -3.05
C PHE A 171 -15.63 19.80 -2.27
N ASN A 172 -16.23 20.29 -1.17
CA ASN A 172 -15.65 21.32 -0.33
C ASN A 172 -16.19 21.24 1.11
N PRO A 173 -15.83 20.21 1.89
CA PRO A 173 -16.30 20.07 3.26
C PRO A 173 -15.85 21.26 4.11
N PRO A 174 -16.71 21.82 4.98
CA PRO A 174 -16.31 22.91 5.85
C PRO A 174 -15.18 22.46 6.78
N PRO A 175 -14.23 23.36 7.12
CA PRO A 175 -13.16 23.05 8.05
C PRO A 175 -13.76 22.62 9.39
N SER A 176 -13.09 21.69 10.06
CA SER A 176 -13.58 21.19 11.34
C SER A 176 -13.66 22.32 12.37
N PRO A 177 -14.82 22.51 13.05
CA PRO A 177 -14.93 23.44 14.17
C PRO A 177 -13.93 23.15 15.30
N TRP A 178 -13.46 21.90 15.38
CA TRP A 178 -12.56 21.41 16.43
C TRP A 178 -11.08 21.50 16.05
N ARG A 179 -10.73 22.00 14.86
CA ARG A 179 -9.35 22.04 14.35
C ARG A 179 -8.36 22.81 15.24
N ASN A 180 -8.85 23.83 15.92
CA ASN A 180 -8.03 24.72 16.76
C ASN A 180 -8.30 24.52 18.26
N ARG A 181 -8.86 23.38 18.65
CA ARG A 181 -9.06 23.06 20.06
C ARG A 181 -7.70 22.91 20.78
N PRO A 182 -7.61 23.22 22.09
CA PRO A 182 -6.37 23.06 22.85
C PRO A 182 -5.79 21.65 22.77
N VAL A 183 -4.46 21.57 22.85
CA VAL A 183 -3.71 20.30 22.80
C VAL A 183 -4.15 19.37 23.94
N GLU A 184 -4.31 19.93 25.15
CA GLU A 184 -4.71 19.20 26.36
C GLU A 184 -6.11 18.59 26.21
N GLU A 185 -7.04 19.30 25.56
CA GLU A 185 -8.38 18.80 25.28
C GLU A 185 -8.32 17.64 24.28
N SER A 186 -7.53 17.76 23.21
CA SER A 186 -7.35 16.65 22.25
C SER A 186 -6.70 15.42 22.88
N LEU A 187 -5.73 15.60 23.78
CA LEU A 187 -5.09 14.49 24.50
C LEU A 187 -6.10 13.74 25.38
N GLN A 188 -6.89 14.48 26.18
CA GLN A 188 -7.90 13.89 27.05
C GLN A 188 -8.95 13.14 26.23
N LEU A 189 -9.47 13.77 25.16
CA LEU A 189 -10.47 13.14 24.31
C LEU A 189 -9.94 11.91 23.59
N PHE A 190 -8.68 11.93 23.12
CA PHE A 190 -8.10 10.76 22.44
C PHE A 190 -7.90 9.58 23.41
N GLU A 191 -7.52 9.86 24.67
CA GLU A 191 -7.48 8.86 25.73
C GLU A 191 -8.90 8.36 26.08
N ASP A 192 -9.91 9.22 26.07
CA ASP A 192 -11.32 8.81 26.26
C ASP A 192 -11.83 7.95 25.09
N MET A 193 -11.42 8.23 23.85
CA MET A 193 -11.69 7.37 22.69
C MET A 193 -11.07 5.98 22.89
N LYS A 194 -9.80 5.92 23.33
CA LYS A 194 -9.09 4.66 23.61
C LYS A 194 -9.72 3.86 24.75
N ASN A 195 -10.26 4.54 25.75
CA ASN A 195 -10.94 3.92 26.89
C ASN A 195 -12.42 3.60 26.62
N GLY A 196 -12.89 3.78 25.38
CA GLY A 196 -14.26 3.42 24.97
C GLY A 196 -15.35 4.29 25.59
N LYS A 197 -15.05 5.53 25.97
CA LYS A 197 -16.03 6.47 26.54
C LYS A 197 -16.83 7.24 25.48
N ILE A 198 -16.54 7.03 24.20
CA ILE A 198 -17.14 7.72 23.05
C ILE A 198 -17.60 6.67 22.05
N ASP A 199 -18.82 6.82 21.51
CA ASP A 199 -19.42 5.84 20.61
C ASP A 199 -18.78 5.80 19.21
N GLU A 200 -19.01 4.71 18.49
CA GLU A 200 -18.52 4.57 17.11
C GLU A 200 -19.03 5.69 16.20
N GLY A 201 -18.10 6.41 15.57
CA GLY A 201 -18.45 7.51 14.66
C GLY A 201 -18.77 8.84 15.34
N ASP A 202 -18.67 8.93 16.68
CA ASP A 202 -18.83 10.18 17.43
C ASP A 202 -17.53 10.98 17.57
N ALA A 203 -16.38 10.33 17.38
CA ALA A 203 -15.10 11.02 17.31
C ALA A 203 -14.10 10.33 16.36
N THR A 204 -13.20 11.14 15.82
CA THR A 204 -12.04 10.72 15.03
C THR A 204 -10.82 11.52 15.42
N LEU A 205 -9.63 10.93 15.33
CA LEU A 205 -8.39 11.72 15.35
C LEU A 205 -8.06 12.13 13.91
N ARG A 206 -7.79 13.40 13.67
CA ARG A 206 -7.44 13.93 12.35
C ARG A 206 -6.06 14.57 12.39
N MET A 207 -5.29 14.36 11.32
CA MET A 207 -4.02 15.07 11.10
C MET A 207 -4.32 16.51 10.74
N LYS A 208 -3.52 17.47 11.19
CA LYS A 208 -3.74 18.92 10.99
C LYS A 208 -2.95 19.41 9.78
N ILE A 209 -3.42 19.06 8.58
CA ILE A 209 -2.75 19.40 7.30
C ILE A 209 -3.78 19.52 6.16
N THR A 210 -3.50 20.42 5.22
CA THR A 210 -4.14 20.44 3.90
C THR A 210 -3.24 19.73 2.89
N LEU A 211 -3.74 18.67 2.25
CA LEU A 211 -3.02 17.92 1.22
C LEU A 211 -2.99 18.71 -0.11
N GLU A 212 -2.11 18.31 -1.04
CA GLU A 212 -1.96 18.97 -2.34
C GLU A 212 -3.26 18.99 -3.16
N GLU A 213 -4.07 17.92 -3.09
CA GLU A 213 -5.40 17.88 -3.73
C GLU A 213 -6.47 18.76 -3.04
N GLY A 214 -6.11 19.51 -2.00
CA GLY A 214 -7.01 20.34 -1.21
C GLY A 214 -7.77 19.58 -0.12
N LYS A 215 -7.61 18.26 -0.02
CA LYS A 215 -8.22 17.45 1.04
C LYS A 215 -7.68 17.90 2.40
N GLN A 216 -8.56 18.38 3.26
CA GLN A 216 -8.20 18.85 4.59
C GLN A 216 -8.30 17.76 5.65
N ASP A 217 -7.30 17.75 6.51
CA ASP A 217 -7.21 17.02 7.75
C ASP A 217 -7.62 15.54 7.63
N PRO A 218 -6.83 14.70 6.94
CA PRO A 218 -7.10 13.28 6.82
C PRO A 218 -7.22 12.58 8.19
N VAL A 219 -8.13 11.61 8.29
CA VAL A 219 -8.39 10.85 9.51
C VAL A 219 -7.22 9.90 9.80
N ALA A 220 -6.67 9.96 11.01
CA ALA A 220 -5.64 9.06 11.52
C ALA A 220 -6.23 7.89 12.32
N TYR A 221 -7.23 8.13 13.18
CA TYR A 221 -7.89 7.08 13.99
C TYR A 221 -9.41 7.16 13.94
N ARG A 222 -10.05 5.99 14.05
CA ARG A 222 -11.50 5.80 14.19
C ARG A 222 -11.81 4.86 15.35
N ILE A 223 -12.99 5.02 15.95
CA ILE A 223 -13.50 4.12 16.98
C ILE A 223 -14.18 2.91 16.32
N ARG A 224 -13.86 1.71 16.80
CA ARG A 224 -14.53 0.44 16.50
C ARG A 224 -14.53 -0.43 17.76
N PHE A 225 -15.69 -0.86 18.24
CA PHE A 225 -15.79 -1.75 19.41
C PHE A 225 -15.69 -3.23 19.06
N LYS A 226 -15.67 -3.55 17.76
CA LYS A 226 -15.47 -4.91 17.32
C LYS A 226 -14.09 -5.42 17.75
N PRO A 227 -14.01 -6.62 18.37
CA PRO A 227 -12.73 -7.22 18.76
C PRO A 227 -11.81 -7.45 17.57
N HIS A 228 -10.52 -7.22 17.77
CA HIS A 228 -9.49 -7.54 16.78
C HIS A 228 -9.11 -9.02 16.87
N HIS A 229 -8.95 -9.69 15.73
CA HIS A 229 -8.61 -11.11 15.68
C HIS A 229 -7.30 -11.46 16.42
N ARG A 230 -6.27 -10.59 16.35
CA ARG A 230 -5.00 -10.74 17.09
C ARG A 230 -4.94 -10.08 18.47
N THR A 231 -5.40 -8.83 18.61
CA THR A 231 -5.21 -8.04 19.84
C THR A 231 -6.45 -8.06 20.74
N GLY A 232 -7.49 -8.81 20.38
CA GLY A 232 -8.71 -8.99 21.15
C GLY A 232 -9.41 -7.66 21.44
N ASN A 233 -9.70 -7.42 22.72
CA ASN A 233 -10.34 -6.21 23.21
C ASN A 233 -9.35 -5.18 23.76
N LYS A 234 -8.04 -5.31 23.48
CA LYS A 234 -7.03 -4.35 23.95
C LYS A 234 -7.28 -2.94 23.38
N TRP A 235 -7.85 -2.86 22.17
CA TRP A 235 -8.07 -1.62 21.45
C TRP A 235 -9.54 -1.50 21.01
N CYS A 236 -10.10 -0.29 21.18
CA CYS A 236 -11.35 0.12 20.54
C CYS A 236 -11.19 1.33 19.61
N ILE A 237 -9.95 1.77 19.40
CA ILE A 237 -9.57 2.73 18.38
C ILE A 237 -8.56 2.09 17.45
N TYR A 238 -8.72 2.35 16.15
CA TYR A 238 -7.88 1.74 15.14
C TYR A 238 -7.35 2.81 14.18
N PRO A 239 -6.06 2.75 13.84
CA PRO A 239 -5.48 3.67 12.88
C PRO A 239 -6.03 3.40 11.47
N THR A 240 -6.05 4.42 10.62
CA THR A 240 -6.45 4.28 9.21
C THR A 240 -5.30 3.75 8.37
N TYR A 241 -5.62 3.30 7.15
CA TYR A 241 -4.64 2.84 6.17
C TYR A 241 -3.52 3.86 5.93
N ASP A 242 -3.89 5.12 5.65
CA ASP A 242 -2.93 6.19 5.31
C ASP A 242 -1.96 6.48 6.45
N TYR A 243 -2.44 6.42 7.70
CA TYR A 243 -1.61 6.59 8.88
C TYR A 243 -0.70 5.37 9.10
N THR A 244 -1.27 4.17 8.98
CA THR A 244 -0.59 2.94 9.38
C THR A 244 0.53 2.56 8.44
N HIS A 245 0.27 2.50 7.12
CA HIS A 245 1.26 1.96 6.18
C HIS A 245 2.51 2.82 6.10
N CYS A 246 2.34 4.14 6.14
CA CYS A 246 3.46 5.08 6.18
C CYS A 246 4.37 4.84 7.39
N LEU A 247 3.76 4.75 8.57
CA LEU A 247 4.49 4.58 9.82
C LEU A 247 5.07 3.18 9.99
N CYS A 248 4.35 2.13 9.58
CA CYS A 248 4.88 0.77 9.57
C CYS A 248 6.07 0.64 8.62
N ASP A 249 6.05 1.32 7.47
CA ASP A 249 7.20 1.34 6.56
C ASP A 249 8.43 1.99 7.19
N SER A 250 8.22 3.04 7.99
CA SER A 250 9.29 3.64 8.80
C SER A 250 9.84 2.65 9.83
N ILE A 251 8.96 2.00 10.61
CA ILE A 251 9.34 0.99 11.63
C ILE A 251 10.14 -0.16 11.01
N GLU A 252 9.70 -0.65 9.85
CA GLU A 252 10.35 -1.78 9.17
C GLU A 252 11.56 -1.36 8.33
N HIS A 253 11.92 -0.08 8.34
CA HIS A 253 13.00 0.52 7.55
C HIS A 253 12.90 0.15 6.05
N ILE A 254 11.69 0.23 5.50
CA ILE A 254 11.43 -0.01 4.08
C ILE A 254 12.18 1.02 3.26
N THR A 255 12.98 0.58 2.28
CA THR A 255 13.68 1.49 1.38
C THR A 255 12.79 1.88 0.20
N HIS A 256 12.05 0.90 -0.33
CA HIS A 256 11.20 1.06 -1.51
C HIS A 256 9.76 0.68 -1.17
N SER A 257 8.94 1.68 -0.88
CA SER A 257 7.51 1.51 -0.63
C SER A 257 6.76 1.51 -1.97
N LEU A 258 6.63 0.34 -2.60
CA LEU A 258 6.04 0.21 -3.93
C LEU A 258 4.52 0.00 -3.84
N CYS A 259 3.73 0.92 -4.37
CA CYS A 259 2.27 0.88 -4.34
C CYS A 259 1.67 1.18 -5.73
N THR A 260 0.34 1.06 -5.84
CA THR A 260 -0.34 1.39 -7.09
C THR A 260 -0.66 2.88 -7.19
N LYS A 261 -0.80 3.41 -8.40
CA LYS A 261 -1.01 4.85 -8.68
C LYS A 261 -2.25 5.46 -8.02
N GLU A 262 -3.23 4.67 -7.61
CA GLU A 262 -4.37 5.13 -6.82
C GLU A 262 -3.98 5.80 -5.49
N PHE A 263 -2.74 5.59 -5.03
CA PHE A 263 -2.20 6.20 -3.82
C PHE A 263 -1.27 7.40 -4.08
N GLN A 264 -1.06 7.81 -5.34
CA GLN A 264 -0.13 8.89 -5.69
C GLN A 264 -0.46 10.22 -4.99
N SER A 265 -1.75 10.59 -4.92
CA SER A 265 -2.18 11.83 -4.25
C SER A 265 -1.83 11.82 -2.74
N ARG A 266 -1.67 10.63 -2.17
CA ARG A 266 -1.34 10.42 -0.75
C ARG A 266 0.16 10.44 -0.48
N ARG A 267 1.02 10.62 -1.49
CA ARG A 267 2.48 10.72 -1.29
C ARG A 267 2.85 11.93 -0.43
N SER A 268 2.15 13.06 -0.63
CA SER A 268 2.33 14.27 0.17
C SER A 268 2.02 14.02 1.66
N SER A 269 0.92 13.31 1.95
CA SER A 269 0.57 12.95 3.34
C SER A 269 1.56 11.94 3.94
N TYR A 270 2.08 11.03 3.13
CA TYR A 270 3.11 10.06 3.52
C TYR A 270 4.38 10.76 3.99
N TYR A 271 4.97 11.64 3.18
CA TYR A 271 6.18 12.37 3.57
C TYR A 271 5.93 13.31 4.74
N TRP A 272 4.79 14.02 4.74
CA TRP A 272 4.45 14.89 5.86
C TRP A 272 4.42 14.15 7.19
N LEU A 273 3.83 12.96 7.23
CA LEU A 273 3.64 12.21 8.47
C LEU A 273 4.97 11.78 9.11
N CYS A 274 5.89 11.23 8.30
CA CYS A 274 7.24 10.88 8.79
C CYS A 274 8.02 12.12 9.27
N ASN A 275 7.97 13.20 8.50
CA ASN A 275 8.69 14.44 8.83
C ASN A 275 8.12 15.14 10.06
N ALA A 276 6.79 15.14 10.22
CA ALA A 276 6.09 15.67 11.40
C ALA A 276 6.53 14.98 12.69
N LEU A 277 6.78 13.67 12.62
CA LEU A 277 7.27 12.88 13.76
C LEU A 277 8.79 12.97 13.94
N GLY A 278 9.54 13.31 12.89
CA GLY A 278 11.01 13.32 12.91
C GLY A 278 11.61 11.91 12.87
N ILE A 279 10.96 11.00 12.14
CA ILE A 279 11.36 9.60 11.99
C ILE A 279 11.86 9.31 10.57
N TYR A 280 12.47 8.14 10.36
CA TYR A 280 12.92 7.72 9.03
C TYR A 280 11.76 7.78 8.02
N CYS A 281 12.01 8.38 6.85
CA CYS A 281 11.01 8.52 5.80
C CYS A 281 11.36 7.61 4.62
N PRO A 282 10.61 6.52 4.40
CA PRO A 282 10.73 5.68 3.21
C PRO A 282 10.39 6.46 1.93
N VAL A 283 10.90 6.01 0.78
CA VAL A 283 10.46 6.56 -0.52
C VAL A 283 9.29 5.74 -1.04
N GLN A 284 8.21 6.43 -1.41
CA GLN A 284 7.05 5.84 -2.08
C GLN A 284 7.22 5.93 -3.60
N TRP A 285 7.01 4.80 -4.27
CA TRP A 285 6.95 4.72 -5.73
C TRP A 285 5.64 4.10 -6.18
N GLU A 286 5.02 4.72 -7.17
CA GLU A 286 3.76 4.26 -7.73
C GLU A 286 3.95 3.55 -9.07
N TYR A 287 3.22 2.45 -9.26
CA TYR A 287 3.09 1.79 -10.55
C TYR A 287 1.62 1.64 -10.98
N GLY A 288 1.40 1.51 -12.28
CA GLY A 288 0.10 1.30 -12.88
C GLY A 288 -0.49 -0.05 -12.47
N ARG A 289 -1.70 0.00 -11.92
CA ARG A 289 -2.48 -1.20 -11.61
C ARG A 289 -2.74 -2.02 -12.87
N LEU A 290 -2.66 -3.35 -12.71
CA LEU A 290 -3.04 -4.30 -13.75
C LEU A 290 -4.55 -4.56 -13.70
N ASN A 291 -5.23 -4.26 -14.80
CA ASN A 291 -6.61 -4.66 -15.05
C ASN A 291 -6.67 -5.56 -16.29
N VAL A 292 -7.36 -6.69 -16.20
CA VAL A 292 -7.53 -7.61 -17.33
C VAL A 292 -8.96 -7.48 -17.86
N ASN A 293 -9.12 -7.23 -19.16
CA ASN A 293 -10.43 -7.09 -19.81
C ASN A 293 -11.26 -8.36 -19.68
N TYR A 294 -12.59 -8.21 -19.68
CA TYR A 294 -13.54 -9.33 -19.56
C TYR A 294 -13.42 -10.14 -18.26
N THR A 295 -12.74 -9.61 -17.23
CA THR A 295 -12.61 -10.24 -15.92
C THR A 295 -13.30 -9.43 -14.83
N VAL A 296 -13.64 -10.12 -13.74
CA VAL A 296 -14.19 -9.51 -12.53
C VAL A 296 -13.34 -9.99 -11.35
N VAL A 297 -12.70 -9.04 -10.67
CA VAL A 297 -11.74 -9.34 -9.59
C VAL A 297 -12.15 -8.77 -8.22
N SER A 298 -13.25 -8.00 -8.13
CA SER A 298 -13.67 -7.46 -6.85
C SER A 298 -14.39 -8.50 -5.99
N LYS A 299 -14.01 -8.59 -4.71
CA LYS A 299 -14.59 -9.52 -3.72
C LYS A 299 -16.12 -9.52 -3.76
N ARG A 300 -16.73 -8.34 -3.68
CA ARG A 300 -18.21 -8.19 -3.73
C ARG A 300 -18.83 -8.77 -4.99
N LYS A 301 -18.21 -8.59 -6.17
CA LYS A 301 -18.78 -9.09 -7.42
C LYS A 301 -18.57 -10.60 -7.58
N ILE A 302 -17.41 -11.14 -7.19
CA ILE A 302 -17.18 -12.59 -7.23
C ILE A 302 -18.12 -13.31 -6.25
N ALA A 303 -18.31 -12.78 -5.03
CA ALA A 303 -19.27 -13.33 -4.08
C ALA A 303 -20.68 -13.42 -4.67
N LYS A 304 -21.11 -12.39 -5.43
CA LYS A 304 -22.38 -12.41 -6.15
C LYS A 304 -22.44 -13.50 -7.23
N LEU A 305 -21.35 -13.73 -7.98
CA LEU A 305 -21.30 -14.81 -8.97
C LEU A 305 -21.43 -16.21 -8.33
N ILE A 306 -20.89 -16.40 -7.13
CA ILE A 306 -21.01 -17.64 -6.35
C ILE A 306 -22.44 -17.80 -5.83
N GLU A 307 -23.02 -16.73 -5.26
CA GLU A 307 -24.39 -16.73 -4.74
C GLU A 307 -25.43 -17.04 -5.83
N GLU A 308 -25.26 -16.44 -7.03
CA GLU A 308 -26.08 -16.70 -8.21
C GLU A 308 -25.74 -18.03 -8.90
N LYS A 309 -24.81 -18.83 -8.34
CA LYS A 309 -24.35 -20.13 -8.85
C LYS A 309 -23.84 -20.10 -10.29
N ILE A 310 -23.35 -18.94 -10.75
CA ILE A 310 -22.69 -18.78 -12.05
C ILE A 310 -21.31 -19.45 -12.03
N VAL A 311 -20.62 -19.35 -10.89
CA VAL A 311 -19.36 -20.03 -10.60
C VAL A 311 -19.47 -20.89 -9.34
N ASN A 312 -18.67 -21.95 -9.24
CA ASN A 312 -18.78 -22.91 -8.14
C ASN A 312 -18.27 -22.32 -6.81
N ASP A 313 -17.09 -21.71 -6.83
CA ASP A 313 -16.44 -21.11 -5.67
C ASP A 313 -15.35 -20.12 -6.12
N TRP A 314 -14.61 -19.54 -5.19
CA TRP A 314 -13.54 -18.57 -5.41
C TRP A 314 -12.35 -19.08 -6.23
N ASP A 315 -12.18 -20.39 -6.33
CA ASP A 315 -11.14 -21.06 -7.09
C ASP A 315 -11.68 -21.65 -8.42
N ASP A 316 -12.91 -21.32 -8.82
CA ASP A 316 -13.48 -21.77 -10.09
C ASP A 316 -12.57 -21.34 -11.27
N PRO A 317 -12.09 -22.27 -12.12
CA PRO A 317 -11.13 -21.97 -13.20
C PRO A 317 -11.53 -20.88 -14.20
N ARG A 318 -12.78 -20.43 -14.21
CA ARG A 318 -13.25 -19.29 -15.03
C ARG A 318 -12.90 -17.93 -14.42
N LEU A 319 -12.57 -17.89 -13.13
CA LEU A 319 -12.17 -16.69 -12.42
C LEU A 319 -10.68 -16.38 -12.61
N TYR A 320 -10.32 -15.12 -12.32
CA TYR A 320 -8.94 -14.61 -12.37
C TYR A 320 -8.38 -14.37 -10.96
N THR A 321 -8.89 -15.10 -9.96
CA THR A 321 -8.22 -15.24 -8.66
C THR A 321 -6.95 -16.07 -8.85
N LEU A 322 -5.91 -15.85 -8.06
CA LEU A 322 -4.67 -16.63 -8.20
C LEU A 322 -4.90 -18.12 -7.90
N THR A 323 -5.76 -18.42 -6.92
CA THR A 323 -6.20 -19.78 -6.62
C THR A 323 -6.96 -20.42 -7.78
N ALA A 324 -7.83 -19.68 -8.48
CA ALA A 324 -8.51 -20.18 -9.68
C ALA A 324 -7.54 -20.45 -10.83
N LEU A 325 -6.59 -19.55 -11.08
CA LEU A 325 -5.59 -19.75 -12.13
C LEU A 325 -4.69 -20.95 -11.83
N ARG A 326 -4.29 -21.12 -10.57
CA ARG A 326 -3.57 -22.33 -10.12
C ARG A 326 -4.41 -23.58 -10.35
N ARG A 327 -5.69 -23.58 -9.98
CA ARG A 327 -6.61 -24.71 -10.19
C ARG A 327 -6.89 -24.99 -11.67
N ARG A 328 -6.91 -23.95 -12.52
CA ARG A 328 -7.01 -24.04 -13.99
C ARG A 328 -5.81 -24.76 -14.61
N GLY A 329 -4.69 -24.90 -13.89
CA GLY A 329 -3.47 -25.53 -14.37
C GLY A 329 -2.46 -24.55 -14.96
N VAL A 330 -2.61 -23.25 -14.67
CA VAL A 330 -1.65 -22.22 -15.11
C VAL A 330 -0.34 -22.39 -14.33
N PRO A 331 0.83 -22.52 -14.98
CA PRO A 331 2.12 -22.50 -14.29
C PRO A 331 2.41 -21.12 -13.68
N SER A 332 3.02 -21.08 -12.50
CA SER A 332 3.40 -19.80 -11.86
C SER A 332 4.42 -19.02 -12.69
N GLU A 333 5.33 -19.72 -13.37
CA GLU A 333 6.28 -19.13 -14.32
C GLU A 333 5.56 -18.32 -15.42
N ALA A 334 4.45 -18.82 -15.95
CA ALA A 334 3.68 -18.10 -16.97
C ALA A 334 3.09 -16.79 -16.44
N ILE A 335 2.66 -16.76 -15.17
CA ILE A 335 2.17 -15.54 -14.52
C ILE A 335 3.30 -14.55 -14.31
N ASN A 336 4.47 -15.01 -13.88
CA ASN A 336 5.64 -14.16 -13.65
C ASN A 336 6.15 -13.57 -14.98
N THR A 337 6.23 -14.38 -16.04
CA THR A 337 6.60 -13.94 -17.39
C THR A 337 5.58 -12.96 -17.97
N PHE A 338 4.28 -13.22 -17.78
CA PHE A 338 3.23 -12.27 -18.13
C PHE A 338 3.42 -10.93 -17.41
N CYS A 339 3.66 -10.93 -16.09
CA CYS A 339 3.93 -9.70 -15.34
C CYS A 339 5.20 -8.99 -15.82
N ALA A 340 6.25 -9.73 -16.20
CA ALA A 340 7.49 -9.17 -16.74
C ALA A 340 7.25 -8.49 -18.10
N GLY A 341 6.52 -9.15 -18.99
CA GLY A 341 6.20 -8.64 -20.32
C GLY A 341 5.36 -7.37 -20.32
N LEU A 342 4.56 -7.14 -19.27
CA LEU A 342 3.80 -5.91 -19.08
C LEU A 342 4.64 -4.71 -18.62
N GLY A 343 5.84 -4.96 -18.09
CA GLY A 343 6.70 -3.93 -17.52
C GLY A 343 6.15 -3.25 -16.25
N VAL A 344 6.91 -2.28 -15.74
CA VAL A 344 6.52 -1.43 -14.60
C VAL A 344 6.39 0.00 -15.09
N THR A 345 5.21 0.36 -15.59
CA THR A 345 4.90 1.72 -16.04
C THR A 345 3.97 2.44 -15.06
N GLY A 346 3.94 3.76 -15.09
CA GLY A 346 2.98 4.58 -14.31
C GLY A 346 1.58 4.64 -14.94
N ALA A 347 1.36 4.03 -16.11
CA ALA A 347 0.07 4.06 -16.80
C ALA A 347 -0.83 2.92 -16.32
N VAL A 348 -2.09 3.22 -16.01
CA VAL A 348 -3.10 2.20 -15.75
C VAL A 348 -3.54 1.64 -17.11
N GLY A 349 -3.17 0.38 -17.37
CA GLY A 349 -3.49 -0.30 -18.62
C GLY A 349 -4.53 -1.40 -18.40
N ALA A 350 -5.47 -1.51 -19.34
CA ALA A 350 -6.32 -2.69 -19.47
C ALA A 350 -5.69 -3.63 -20.49
N VAL A 351 -5.48 -4.89 -20.11
CA VAL A 351 -4.79 -5.88 -20.96
C VAL A 351 -5.78 -6.93 -21.43
N ASP A 352 -5.55 -7.44 -22.65
CA ASP A 352 -6.34 -8.53 -23.21
C ASP A 352 -5.96 -9.86 -22.51
N PRO A 353 -6.95 -10.67 -22.06
CA PRO A 353 -6.70 -12.03 -21.56
C PRO A 353 -5.80 -12.89 -22.44
N ALA A 354 -5.87 -12.71 -23.77
CA ALA A 354 -5.07 -13.47 -24.73
C ALA A 354 -3.56 -13.32 -24.51
N MET A 355 -3.11 -12.21 -23.91
CA MET A 355 -1.71 -12.03 -23.53
C MET A 355 -1.28 -13.01 -22.43
N LEU A 356 -2.14 -13.27 -21.44
CA LEU A 356 -1.87 -14.27 -20.41
C LEU A 356 -1.93 -15.68 -21.02
N ASP A 357 -2.91 -15.97 -21.87
CA ASP A 357 -3.00 -17.26 -22.55
C ASP A 357 -1.78 -17.54 -23.45
N ALA A 358 -1.18 -16.50 -24.06
CA ALA A 358 0.07 -16.63 -24.80
C ALA A 358 1.24 -17.06 -23.89
N SER A 359 1.45 -16.36 -22.76
CA SER A 359 2.49 -16.74 -21.78
C SER A 359 2.27 -18.15 -21.23
N ILE A 360 1.02 -18.56 -21.00
CA ILE A 360 0.68 -19.92 -20.59
C ILE A 360 1.10 -20.94 -21.64
N ARG A 361 0.78 -20.67 -22.92
CA ARG A 361 1.09 -21.57 -24.03
C ARG A 361 2.60 -21.75 -24.19
N ASP A 362 3.36 -20.67 -24.08
CA ASP A 362 4.82 -20.70 -24.24
C ASP A 362 5.49 -21.57 -23.17
N VAL A 363 5.06 -21.46 -21.91
CA VAL A 363 5.59 -22.30 -20.82
C VAL A 363 5.16 -23.75 -20.99
N LEU A 364 3.87 -24.01 -21.23
CA LEU A 364 3.35 -25.38 -21.33
C LEU A 364 3.87 -26.13 -22.56
N ASN A 365 4.19 -25.44 -23.66
CA ASN A 365 4.78 -26.07 -24.85
C ASN A 365 6.12 -26.76 -24.55
N ASN A 366 6.86 -26.25 -23.56
CA ASN A 366 8.18 -26.77 -23.17
C ASN A 366 8.13 -27.71 -21.96
N THR A 367 7.08 -27.62 -21.13
CA THR A 367 7.02 -28.29 -19.82
C THR A 367 5.99 -29.40 -19.72
N ALA A 368 4.92 -29.37 -20.53
CA ALA A 368 3.88 -30.40 -20.51
C ALA A 368 4.27 -31.60 -21.39
N PRO A 369 4.38 -32.83 -20.85
CA PRO A 369 4.61 -34.03 -21.65
C PRO A 369 3.39 -34.32 -22.55
N ARG A 370 3.63 -35.00 -23.68
CA ARG A 370 2.61 -35.34 -24.68
C ARG A 370 2.41 -36.84 -24.79
#